data_AF-A0A353ZRZ8-F1
#
_entry.id   AF-A0A353ZRZ8-F1
#
_cell.length_a   1.000
_cell.length_b   1.000
_cell.length_c   1.000
_cell.angle_alpha   90.00
_cell.angle_beta   90.00
_cell.angle_gamma   90.00
#
_symmetry.space_group_name_H-M   'P 1'
#
loop_
_entity.id
_entity.type
_entity.pdbx_description
1 polymer ?
#
loop_
_entity_poly.entity_id
_entity_poly.type
_entity_poly.pdbx_seq_one_letter_code
_entity_poly.pdbx_strand_id
1 'polypeptide(L)'
;MNLVVLVIAVFAALVLIVVPKATGSQTYTVLTNSMAPKYSPGTFMVMKPVSFDELMYGDIVTFQLHSGRPEVETHRIVGFGATQ
;
A
#
# COMPACT_ATOMS: atom_id res chain seq x y z
N MET A 1 -8.41 -33.06 4.40
CA MET A 1 -8.03 -31.85 3.63
C MET A 1 -7.56 -32.31 2.26
N ASN A 2 -8.24 -31.92 1.18
CA ASN A 2 -7.93 -32.41 -0.17
C ASN A 2 -6.61 -31.78 -0.68
N LEU A 3 -5.73 -32.58 -1.29
CA LEU A 3 -4.42 -32.12 -1.79
C LEU A 3 -4.56 -30.92 -2.75
N VAL A 4 -5.59 -30.94 -3.59
CA VAL A 4 -5.90 -29.86 -4.54
C VAL A 4 -6.14 -28.53 -3.82
N VAL A 5 -6.89 -28.54 -2.70
CA VAL A 5 -7.17 -27.33 -1.91
C VAL A 5 -5.88 -26.78 -1.31
N LEU A 6 -4.99 -27.66 -0.86
CA LEU A 6 -3.69 -27.26 -0.30
C LEU A 6 -2.78 -26.62 -1.35
N VAL A 7 -2.72 -27.18 -2.56
CA VAL A 7 -1.95 -26.62 -3.68
C VAL A 7 -2.48 -25.23 -4.07
N ILE A 8 -3.80 -25.06 -4.16
CA ILE A 8 -4.40 -23.76 -4.47
C ILE A 8 -4.09 -22.73 -3.39
N ALA A 9 -4.18 -23.11 -2.11
CA ALA A 9 -3.88 -22.19 -1.01
C ALA A 9 -2.41 -21.74 -1.01
N VAL A 10 -1.47 -22.66 -1.23
CA VAL A 10 -0.04 -22.33 -1.35
C VAL A 10 0.23 -21.44 -2.55
N PHE A 11 -0.38 -21.73 -3.70
CA PHE A 11 -0.25 -20.90 -4.89
C PHE A 11 -0.78 -19.48 -4.65
N ALA A 12 -1.96 -19.34 -4.05
CA ALA A 12 -2.53 -18.04 -3.70
C ALA A 12 -1.62 -17.24 -2.74
N ALA A 13 -1.06 -17.90 -1.73
CA ALA A 13 -0.11 -17.26 -0.81
C ALA A 13 1.17 -16.80 -1.54
N LEU A 14 1.70 -17.59 -2.47
CA LEU A 14 2.84 -17.20 -3.28
C LEU A 14 2.53 -15.98 -4.15
N VAL A 15 1.36 -15.94 -4.78
CA VAL A 15 0.94 -14.79 -5.61
C VAL A 15 0.94 -13.49 -4.79
N LEU A 16 0.45 -13.51 -3.55
CA LEU A 16 0.44 -12.33 -2.67
C LEU A 16 1.84 -11.79 -2.32
N ILE A 17 2.88 -12.61 -2.45
CA ILE A 17 4.27 -12.21 -2.18
C ILE A 17 4.98 -11.84 -3.48
N VAL A 18 4.85 -12.68 -4.51
CA VAL A 18 5.58 -12.56 -5.77
C VAL A 18 5.08 -11.38 -6.58
N VAL A 19 3.77 -11.13 -6.63
CA VAL A 19 3.22 -10.03 -7.44
C VAL A 19 3.72 -8.67 -6.96
N PRO A 20 3.58 -8.28 -5.67
CA PRO A 20 4.11 -6.99 -5.21
C PRO A 20 5.61 -6.84 -5.43
N LYS A 21 6.38 -7.93 -5.21
CA LYS A 21 7.83 -7.92 -5.45
C LYS A 21 8.16 -7.70 -6.92
N ALA A 22 7.48 -8.38 -7.83
CA ALA A 22 7.71 -8.27 -9.27
C ALA A 22 7.30 -6.89 -9.82
N THR A 23 6.31 -6.23 -9.21
CA THR A 23 5.88 -4.87 -9.60
C THR A 23 6.65 -3.75 -8.90
N GLY A 24 7.62 -4.06 -8.04
CA GLY A 24 8.35 -3.08 -7.23
C GLY A 24 7.49 -2.42 -6.14
N SER A 25 6.30 -2.98 -5.88
CA SER A 25 5.37 -2.48 -4.88
C SER A 25 5.84 -2.78 -3.46
N GLN A 26 5.42 -1.92 -2.53
CA GLN A 26 5.64 -2.04 -1.11
C GLN A 26 4.35 -2.45 -0.41
N THR A 27 4.47 -3.26 0.64
CA THR A 27 3.32 -3.74 1.40
C THR A 27 3.31 -3.11 2.78
N TYR A 28 2.18 -2.53 3.18
CA TYR A 28 2.00 -1.88 4.47
C TYR A 28 0.75 -2.40 5.18
N THR A 29 0.77 -2.34 6.51
CA THR A 29 -0.41 -2.58 7.34
C THR A 29 -0.80 -1.27 7.99
N VAL A 30 -2.07 -0.90 7.90
CA VAL A 30 -2.59 0.29 8.58
C VAL A 30 -2.58 0.04 10.08
N LEU A 31 -1.91 0.91 10.83
CA LEU A 31 -1.78 0.80 12.29
C LEU A 31 -2.66 1.78 13.06
N THR A 32 -3.14 2.84 12.41
CA THR A 32 -3.87 3.94 13.04
C THR A 32 -5.27 4.09 12.45
N ASN A 33 -6.13 4.86 13.13
CA ASN A 33 -7.52 5.09 12.71
C ASN A 33 -7.72 6.33 11.81
N SER A 34 -6.66 6.98 11.31
CA SER A 34 -6.79 8.23 10.53
C SER A 34 -7.53 8.05 9.20
N MET A 35 -7.43 6.86 8.59
CA MET A 35 -8.06 6.52 7.31
C MET A 35 -9.35 5.70 7.48
N ALA A 36 -9.85 5.54 8.71
CA ALA A 36 -11.10 4.86 9.01
C ALA A 36 -12.33 5.68 8.53
N PRO A 37 -13.47 5.03 8.21
CA PRO A 37 -13.69 3.58 8.25
C PRO A 37 -13.22 2.85 7.00
N LYS A 38 -12.85 3.57 5.93
CA LYS A 38 -12.51 2.96 4.64
C LYS A 38 -11.26 2.08 4.72
N TYR A 39 -10.28 2.50 5.51
CA TYR A 39 -9.07 1.72 5.80
C TYR A 39 -8.82 1.72 7.30
N SER A 40 -9.47 0.79 7.99
CA SER A 40 -9.30 0.59 9.43
C SER A 40 -7.96 -0.09 9.76
N PRO A 41 -7.48 0.01 11.02
CA PRO A 41 -6.33 -0.75 11.49
C PRO A 41 -6.42 -2.23 11.14
N GLY A 42 -5.30 -2.80 10.70
CA GLY A 42 -5.22 -4.18 10.19
C GLY A 42 -5.48 -4.30 8.67
N THR A 43 -5.87 -3.22 7.99
CA THR A 43 -5.97 -3.24 6.53
C THR A 43 -4.59 -3.43 5.90
N PHE A 44 -4.47 -4.42 5.01
CA PHE A 44 -3.26 -4.69 4.23
C PHE A 44 -3.30 -3.91 2.91
N MET A 45 -2.27 -3.13 2.64
CA MET A 45 -2.14 -2.28 1.45
C MET A 45 -0.95 -2.70 0.62
N VAL A 46 -1.12 -2.71 -0.70
CA VAL A 46 -0.05 -2.89 -1.68
C VAL A 46 0.08 -1.59 -2.47
N MET A 47 1.18 -0.88 -2.27
CA MET A 47 1.43 0.45 -2.80
C MET A 47 2.49 0.38 -3.89
N LYS A 48 2.18 0.85 -5.09
CA LYS A 48 3.15 0.97 -6.18
C LYS A 48 3.89 2.31 -6.06
N PRO A 49 5.22 2.35 -6.09
CA PRO A 49 5.96 3.61 -6.23
C PRO A 49 5.59 4.28 -7.55
N VAL A 50 5.25 5.55 -7.47
CA VAL A 50 4.94 6.41 -8.62
C VAL A 50 5.75 7.70 -8.52
N SER A 51 6.06 8.29 -9.67
CA SER A 51 6.68 9.61 -9.73
C SER A 51 5.70 10.69 -9.23
N PHE A 52 6.22 11.85 -8.87
CA PHE A 52 5.39 12.93 -8.31
C PHE A 52 4.46 13.56 -9.36
N ASP A 53 4.86 13.55 -10.62
CA ASP A 53 4.10 14.04 -11.77
C ASP A 53 2.92 13.14 -12.17
N GLU A 54 2.94 11.87 -11.74
CA GLU A 54 1.81 10.94 -11.91
C GLU A 54 0.73 11.09 -10.84
N LEU A 55 0.98 11.84 -9.76
CA LEU A 55 0.05 11.97 -8.64
C LEU A 55 -1.16 12.84 -9.01
N MET A 56 -2.34 12.35 -8.65
CA MET A 56 -3.60 13.03 -8.93
C MET A 56 -4.38 13.35 -7.65
N TYR A 57 -5.31 14.32 -7.79
CA TYR A 57 -6.26 14.61 -6.73
C TYR A 57 -7.05 13.36 -6.36
N GLY A 58 -7.14 13.07 -5.07
CA GLY A 58 -7.88 11.93 -4.55
C GLY A 58 -7.05 10.65 -4.43
N ASP A 59 -5.82 10.60 -4.93
CA ASP A 59 -4.93 9.46 -4.72
C ASP A 59 -4.65 9.23 -3.23
N ILE A 60 -4.48 7.96 -2.88
CA ILE A 60 -4.06 7.57 -1.53
C ILE A 60 -2.58 7.24 -1.65
N VAL A 61 -1.77 8.00 -0.93
CA VAL A 61 -0.32 7.91 -1.02
C VAL A 61 0.27 7.61 0.35
N THR A 62 1.31 6.79 0.35
CA THR A 62 2.14 6.52 1.52
C THR A 62 3.46 7.27 1.35
N PHE A 63 3.85 8.06 2.35
CA PHE A 63 5.08 8.86 2.30
C PHE A 63 5.81 8.82 3.64
N GLN A 64 7.11 9.09 3.61
CA GLN A 64 7.92 9.23 4.83
C GLN A 64 7.67 10.61 5.45
N LEU A 65 7.35 10.64 6.75
CA LEU A 65 7.21 11.90 7.46
C LEU A 65 8.55 12.65 7.59
N HIS A 66 9.63 11.88 7.73
CA HIS A 66 11.00 12.39 7.76
C HIS A 66 11.86 11.59 6.79
N SER A 67 12.55 12.28 5.89
CA SER A 67 13.39 11.65 4.87
C SER A 67 14.45 10.74 5.49
N GLY A 68 14.55 9.51 4.98
CA GLY A 68 15.51 8.51 5.45
C GLY A 68 15.10 7.77 6.71
N ARG A 69 13.93 8.07 7.30
CA ARG A 69 13.36 7.28 8.39
C ARG A 69 12.39 6.22 7.87
N PRO A 70 12.27 5.07 8.55
CA PRO A 70 11.35 4.00 8.15
C PRO A 70 9.87 4.34 8.42
N GLU A 71 9.60 5.38 9.22
CA GLU A 71 8.25 5.81 9.58
C GLU A 71 7.51 6.39 8.36
N VAL A 72 6.31 5.87 8.10
CA VAL A 72 5.46 6.30 6.99
C VAL A 72 4.04 6.59 7.45
N GLU A 73 3.40 7.51 6.76
CA GLU A 73 1.98 7.82 6.90
C GLU A 73 1.27 7.66 5.56
N THR A 74 -0.04 7.39 5.62
CA THR A 74 -0.87 7.19 4.42
C THR A 74 -2.06 8.12 4.47
N HIS A 75 -2.17 9.02 3.49
CA HIS A 75 -3.25 10.01 3.40
C HIS A 75 -3.77 10.15 1.97
N ARG A 76 -4.94 10.80 1.85
CA ARG A 76 -5.53 11.17 0.56
C ARG A 76 -5.04 12.56 0.12
N ILE A 77 -4.63 12.68 -1.13
CA ILE A 77 -4.35 13.97 -1.74
C ILE A 77 -5.66 14.75 -1.89
N VAL A 78 -5.73 15.93 -1.27
CA VAL A 78 -6.90 16.83 -1.32
C VAL A 78 -6.58 18.17 -1.98
N GLY A 79 -5.41 18.31 -2.58
CA GLY A 79 -4.97 19.51 -3.27
C GLY A 79 -3.47 19.51 -3.50
N PHE A 80 -3.04 20.35 -4.45
CA PHE A 80 -1.63 20.62 -4.72
C PHE A 80 -1.36 22.10 -4.41
N GLY A 81 -0.24 22.37 -3.74
CA GLY A 81 0.16 23.73 -3.40
C GLY A 81 0.76 24.46 -4.61
N ALA A 82 0.61 25.78 -4.67
CA ALA A 82 1.06 26.63 -5.78
C ALA A 82 2.59 26.73 -5.96
N THR A 83 3.39 26.01 -5.17
CA THR A 83 4.85 25.96 -5.27
C THR A 83 5.34 24.71 -6.00
N GLN A 84 4.48 24.11 -6.84
CA GLN A 84 4.82 23.02 -7.74
C GLN A 84 5.41 23.55 -9.03
#